data_AF-A0A924MWS1-F1
#
_entry.id   AF-A0A924MWS1-F1
#
_cell.length_a   1.000
_cell.length_b   1.000
_cell.length_c   1.000
_cell.angle_alpha   90.00
_cell.angle_beta   90.00
_cell.angle_gamma   90.00
#
_symmetry.space_group_name_H-M   'P 1'
#
loop_
_entity.id
_entity.type
_entity.pdbx_description
1 polymer ?
#
loop_
_entity_poly.entity_id
_entity_poly.type
_entity_poly.pdbx_seq_one_letter_code
_entity_poly.pdbx_strand_id
1 'polypeptide(L)'
;MASSKRLTTVSALALATLFSTSAFGAAWAQVQVQTLAPPDLFSTPAGDTGLSADLWKDTAPGIAREVLPKLAAKPLSPASAALAHRVLATGANGPAEVGSEPDMGAARAMALIALGDAAGAGAVLDRAPGVAGNSALSMAAAEAALITGADAKACAVGEALGVDRSNPYWLRLRAFCQALAGQTDAAQLTLNLAAGQTQDADYTRLMNALLSGSPAGAANLRNGINYALSRKLGLDLQAAAATASPALKPVLKPSGDMAALASGGDLTAAQTADLASLRQAKGLPAFIDAAKASTALIAALARADAPLEDPVLFAKAALAAGDLATAQSIRGRLTQDQIPGATATDLALLDAALSAAAGKPGAQILDGLVERGAQAGAKSAAQPAALILAALGGTMGPEARARFATFDPGKSAASAARLTVLDAAAAAHRQGETALLALSVSADAGASGPGPVDRARLVRALAQAGLDADARALAVEGLLGLQVK
;
A
#
# COMPACT_ATOMS: atom_id res chain seq x y z
N MET A 1 -40.79 -87.25 -6.38
CA MET A 1 -39.63 -87.40 -7.29
C MET A 1 -39.81 -86.44 -8.45
N ALA A 2 -38.85 -85.52 -8.62
CA ALA A 2 -38.61 -84.63 -9.78
C ALA A 2 -39.72 -83.66 -10.19
N SER A 3 -39.49 -82.45 -10.70
CA SER A 3 -38.42 -81.45 -10.56
C SER A 3 -39.05 -80.11 -10.99
N SER A 4 -38.45 -79.02 -10.53
CA SER A 4 -38.86 -77.61 -10.67
C SER A 4 -39.02 -77.12 -12.12
N LYS A 5 -40.02 -76.26 -12.40
CA LYS A 5 -39.83 -74.86 -12.87
C LYS A 5 -41.09 -74.16 -13.42
N ARG A 6 -41.09 -72.84 -13.17
CA ARG A 6 -41.67 -71.69 -13.89
C ARG A 6 -43.11 -71.22 -13.59
N LEU A 7 -43.10 -69.96 -13.14
CA LEU A 7 -44.12 -68.90 -13.14
C LEU A 7 -45.06 -68.89 -14.35
N THR A 8 -46.33 -68.54 -14.10
CA THR A 8 -46.98 -67.28 -14.59
C THR A 8 -48.34 -67.02 -13.92
N THR A 9 -48.47 -65.83 -13.30
CA THR A 9 -49.60 -64.86 -13.25
C THR A 9 -51.06 -65.39 -13.24
N VAL A 10 -51.82 -65.29 -12.15
CA VAL A 10 -52.53 -64.13 -11.52
C VAL A 10 -53.62 -63.48 -12.38
N SER A 11 -54.87 -63.66 -11.96
CA SER A 11 -55.95 -62.66 -11.99
C SER A 11 -57.08 -63.08 -11.05
N ALA A 12 -57.37 -62.27 -10.04
CA ALA A 12 -58.72 -62.15 -9.45
C ALA A 12 -58.79 -60.92 -8.54
N LEU A 13 -59.78 -60.08 -8.84
CA LEU A 13 -60.25 -58.93 -8.08
C LEU A 13 -60.65 -59.31 -6.63
N ALA A 14 -60.30 -58.45 -5.67
CA ALA A 14 -61.08 -58.28 -4.44
C ALA A 14 -60.97 -56.84 -3.94
N LEU A 15 -62.14 -56.23 -3.72
CA LEU A 15 -62.36 -54.90 -3.15
C LEU A 15 -62.00 -54.92 -1.65
N ALA A 16 -61.13 -54.02 -1.19
CA ALA A 16 -60.95 -53.73 0.23
C ALA A 16 -60.68 -52.23 0.45
N THR A 17 -61.49 -51.66 1.34
CA THR A 17 -61.53 -50.27 1.78
C THR A 17 -60.20 -49.79 2.37
N LEU A 18 -59.65 -48.70 1.80
CA LEU A 18 -58.45 -48.00 2.28
C LEU A 18 -58.79 -47.13 3.51
N PHE A 19 -58.32 -47.53 4.69
CA PHE A 19 -58.10 -46.62 5.81
C PHE A 19 -56.81 -45.84 5.53
N SER A 20 -56.92 -44.56 5.20
CA SER A 20 -55.78 -43.65 5.11
C SER A 20 -55.29 -43.30 6.52
N THR A 21 -54.37 -44.10 7.05
CA THR A 21 -53.54 -43.69 8.19
C THR A 21 -52.49 -42.70 7.68
N SER A 22 -52.71 -41.41 7.97
CA SER A 22 -51.73 -40.35 7.79
C SER A 22 -50.52 -40.61 8.70
N ALA A 23 -49.54 -41.36 8.20
CA ALA A 23 -48.23 -41.41 8.81
C ALA A 23 -47.57 -40.05 8.59
N PHE A 24 -47.61 -39.19 9.61
CA PHE A 24 -46.74 -38.03 9.71
C PHE A 24 -45.29 -38.53 9.84
N GLY A 25 -44.68 -38.84 8.70
CA GLY A 25 -43.23 -38.99 8.62
C GLY A 25 -42.63 -37.65 8.98
N ALA A 26 -42.05 -37.56 10.19
CA ALA A 26 -41.20 -36.44 10.56
C ALA A 26 -40.07 -36.37 9.53
N ALA A 27 -40.15 -35.42 8.61
CA ALA A 27 -39.05 -35.06 7.74
C ALA A 27 -38.01 -34.35 8.61
N TRP A 28 -37.08 -35.12 9.18
CA TRP A 28 -35.86 -34.57 9.74
C TRP A 28 -35.07 -34.01 8.57
N ALA A 29 -35.23 -32.71 8.30
CA ALA A 29 -34.29 -31.97 7.48
C ALA A 29 -32.92 -32.15 8.13
N GLN A 30 -32.10 -33.00 7.53
CA GLN A 30 -30.69 -33.12 7.89
C GLN A 30 -30.09 -31.74 7.65
N VAL A 31 -29.86 -30.98 8.72
CA VAL A 31 -29.01 -29.80 8.66
C VAL A 31 -27.62 -30.33 8.32
N GLN A 32 -27.32 -30.39 7.02
CA GLN A 32 -25.97 -30.64 6.56
C GLN A 32 -25.12 -29.47 7.04
N VAL A 33 -24.43 -29.67 8.16
CA VAL A 33 -23.33 -28.82 8.59
C VAL A 33 -22.25 -29.02 7.53
N GLN A 34 -22.29 -28.22 6.46
CA GLN A 34 -21.12 -28.08 5.61
C GLN A 34 -20.05 -27.45 6.49
N THR A 35 -19.04 -28.24 6.82
CA THR A 35 -17.82 -27.74 7.44
C THR A 35 -17.27 -26.67 6.50
N LEU A 36 -17.33 -25.41 6.93
CA LEU A 36 -16.72 -24.30 6.22
C LEU A 36 -15.26 -24.66 5.96
N ALA A 37 -14.83 -24.53 4.70
CA ALA A 37 -13.43 -24.68 4.38
C ALA A 37 -12.62 -23.70 5.25
N PRO A 38 -11.40 -24.07 5.70
CA PRO A 38 -10.54 -23.16 6.42
C PRO A 38 -10.39 -21.85 5.63
N PRO A 39 -10.46 -20.68 6.29
CA PRO A 39 -10.17 -19.41 5.63
C PRO A 39 -8.81 -19.47 4.95
N ASP A 40 -8.74 -18.94 3.73
CA ASP A 40 -7.48 -18.90 2.99
C ASP A 40 -6.53 -17.83 3.54
N LEU A 41 -5.31 -17.73 2.99
CA LEU A 41 -4.27 -16.82 3.46
C LEU A 41 -4.55 -15.34 3.15
N PHE A 42 -5.63 -15.03 2.42
CA PHE A 42 -6.07 -13.69 2.05
C PHE A 42 -7.32 -13.26 2.83
N SER A 43 -8.08 -14.22 3.35
CA SER A 43 -9.36 -14.03 4.02
C SER A 43 -9.23 -13.26 5.34
N THR A 44 -8.10 -13.39 6.05
CA THR A 44 -7.86 -12.64 7.29
C THR A 44 -7.47 -11.20 6.95
N PRO A 45 -8.22 -10.18 7.43
CA PRO A 45 -7.88 -8.78 7.20
C PRO A 45 -6.69 -8.36 8.06
N ALA A 46 -5.86 -7.46 7.52
CA ALA A 46 -4.84 -6.72 8.28
C ALA A 46 -5.41 -5.43 8.89
N GLY A 47 -6.49 -4.89 8.31
CA GLY A 47 -7.20 -3.71 8.79
C GLY A 47 -8.53 -3.49 8.05
N ASP A 48 -9.27 -2.47 8.46
CA ASP A 48 -10.48 -2.02 7.74
C ASP A 48 -10.09 -1.05 6.61
N THR A 49 -10.50 -1.39 5.39
CA THR A 49 -10.11 -0.70 4.16
C THR A 49 -11.32 -0.15 3.39
N GLY A 50 -12.53 -0.51 3.81
CA GLY A 50 -13.77 -0.24 3.08
C GLY A 50 -13.89 -0.92 1.71
N LEU A 51 -13.00 -1.87 1.37
CA LEU A 51 -13.14 -2.71 0.16
C LEU A 51 -14.00 -3.95 0.46
N SER A 52 -14.67 -4.46 -0.57
CA SER A 52 -15.56 -5.63 -0.45
C SER A 52 -14.78 -6.93 -0.21
N ALA A 53 -15.41 -7.89 0.45
CA ALA A 53 -14.90 -9.27 0.58
C ALA A 53 -14.80 -10.01 -0.78
N ASP A 54 -15.46 -9.48 -1.83
CA ASP A 54 -15.37 -9.97 -3.21
C ASP A 54 -14.22 -9.32 -4.02
N LEU A 55 -13.30 -8.60 -3.37
CA LEU A 55 -12.21 -7.86 -4.02
C LEU A 55 -11.48 -8.66 -5.12
N TRP A 56 -11.17 -9.92 -4.83
CA TRP A 56 -10.39 -10.80 -5.71
C TRP A 56 -11.23 -11.63 -6.67
N LYS A 57 -12.55 -11.44 -6.68
CA LYS A 57 -13.45 -12.17 -7.57
C LYS A 57 -13.02 -11.99 -9.03
N ASP A 58 -12.95 -13.10 -9.74
CA ASP A 58 -12.54 -13.19 -11.15
C ASP A 58 -11.13 -12.63 -11.46
N THR A 59 -10.28 -12.43 -10.45
CA THR A 59 -8.88 -12.04 -10.65
C THR A 59 -8.07 -13.22 -11.18
N ALA A 60 -7.36 -13.04 -12.29
CA ALA A 60 -6.54 -14.08 -12.88
C ALA A 60 -5.38 -14.47 -11.93
N PRO A 61 -5.22 -15.76 -11.58
CA PRO A 61 -4.16 -16.23 -10.69
C PRO A 61 -2.75 -15.84 -11.14
N GLY A 62 -2.49 -15.88 -12.45
CA GLY A 62 -1.20 -15.50 -13.03
C GLY A 62 -0.81 -14.04 -12.78
N ILE A 63 -1.78 -13.13 -12.77
CA ILE A 63 -1.54 -11.70 -12.47
C ILE A 63 -1.12 -11.55 -11.00
N ALA A 64 -1.81 -12.22 -10.08
CA ALA A 64 -1.45 -12.16 -8.66
C ALA A 64 -0.04 -12.72 -8.39
N ARG A 65 0.31 -13.86 -8.99
CA ARG A 65 1.65 -14.47 -8.89
C ARG A 65 2.75 -13.57 -9.47
N GLU A 66 2.47 -12.85 -10.56
CA GLU A 66 3.45 -11.93 -11.16
C GLU A 66 3.65 -10.65 -10.32
N VAL A 67 2.55 -10.08 -9.80
CA VAL A 67 2.57 -8.73 -9.24
C VAL A 67 2.91 -8.71 -7.75
N LEU A 68 2.32 -9.60 -6.94
CA LEU A 68 2.44 -9.53 -5.47
C LEU A 68 3.90 -9.53 -4.98
N PRO A 69 4.80 -10.40 -5.48
CA PRO A 69 6.20 -10.39 -5.06
C PRO A 69 6.95 -9.09 -5.39
N LYS A 70 6.51 -8.36 -6.42
CA LYS A 70 7.15 -7.10 -6.86
C LYS A 70 6.84 -5.93 -5.92
N LEU A 71 5.72 -5.99 -5.18
CA LEU A 71 5.28 -4.88 -4.32
C LEU A 71 6.19 -4.64 -3.12
N ALA A 72 6.92 -5.67 -2.67
CA ALA A 72 7.93 -5.56 -1.61
C ALA A 72 9.35 -5.27 -2.15
N ALA A 73 9.57 -5.39 -3.46
CA ALA A 73 10.92 -5.40 -4.03
C ALA A 73 11.54 -4.00 -4.14
N LYS A 74 10.72 -2.99 -4.41
CA LYS A 74 11.14 -1.58 -4.56
C LYS A 74 10.10 -0.65 -3.95
N PRO A 75 10.50 0.54 -3.46
CA PRO A 75 9.53 1.52 -3.00
C PRO A 75 8.58 1.95 -4.13
N LEU A 76 7.29 2.05 -3.80
CA LEU A 76 6.25 2.63 -4.65
C LEU A 76 6.13 4.13 -4.39
N SER A 77 5.49 4.87 -5.31
CA SER A 77 5.07 6.24 -4.99
C SER A 77 4.01 6.23 -3.87
N PRO A 78 3.86 7.31 -3.09
CA PRO A 78 2.92 7.35 -1.96
C PRO A 78 1.48 6.93 -2.29
N ALA A 79 0.91 7.38 -3.42
CA ALA A 79 -0.43 6.99 -3.84
C ALA A 79 -0.52 5.50 -4.22
N SER A 80 0.47 4.98 -4.94
CA SER A 80 0.52 3.56 -5.27
C SER A 80 0.80 2.68 -4.05
N ALA A 81 1.58 3.16 -3.08
CA ALA A 81 1.79 2.48 -1.80
C ALA A 81 0.49 2.44 -0.98
N ALA A 82 -0.29 3.53 -0.96
CA ALA A 82 -1.60 3.56 -0.32
C ALA A 82 -2.60 2.59 -0.97
N LEU A 83 -2.66 2.54 -2.31
CA LEU A 83 -3.47 1.57 -3.05
C LEU A 83 -3.04 0.13 -2.71
N ALA A 84 -1.72 -0.16 -2.74
CA ALA A 84 -1.19 -1.48 -2.41
C ALA A 84 -1.56 -1.88 -0.98
N HIS A 85 -1.39 -0.97 -0.01
CA HIS A 85 -1.73 -1.23 1.38
C HIS A 85 -3.22 -1.53 1.52
N ARG A 86 -4.08 -0.68 0.97
CA ARG A 86 -5.54 -0.84 1.01
C ARG A 86 -6.00 -2.17 0.40
N VAL A 87 -5.45 -2.55 -0.74
CA VAL A 87 -5.79 -3.81 -1.43
C VAL A 87 -5.30 -5.02 -0.63
N LEU A 88 -4.06 -5.01 -0.14
CA LEU A 88 -3.47 -6.15 0.57
C LEU A 88 -3.99 -6.31 2.00
N ALA A 89 -4.35 -5.21 2.66
CA ALA A 89 -4.88 -5.22 4.02
C ALA A 89 -6.33 -5.72 4.08
N THR A 90 -7.03 -5.71 2.95
CA THR A 90 -8.41 -6.20 2.86
C THR A 90 -8.46 -7.72 3.09
N GLY A 91 -9.35 -8.16 3.98
CA GLY A 91 -9.69 -9.57 4.14
C GLY A 91 -10.72 -9.98 3.10
N ALA A 92 -10.32 -10.78 2.13
CA ALA A 92 -11.17 -11.27 1.05
C ALA A 92 -10.69 -12.66 0.62
N ASN A 93 -11.60 -13.50 0.11
CA ASN A 93 -11.20 -14.79 -0.46
C ASN A 93 -10.19 -14.52 -1.58
N GLY A 94 -9.00 -15.09 -1.51
CA GLY A 94 -7.93 -14.84 -2.46
C GLY A 94 -8.32 -15.28 -3.88
N PRO A 95 -7.56 -14.85 -4.90
CA PRO A 95 -7.74 -15.39 -6.25
C PRO A 95 -7.66 -16.91 -6.21
N ALA A 96 -8.43 -17.57 -7.09
CA ALA A 96 -8.47 -19.03 -7.14
C ALA A 96 -7.06 -19.63 -7.18
N GLU A 97 -6.84 -20.72 -6.43
CA GLU A 97 -5.54 -21.37 -6.19
C GLU A 97 -4.56 -20.55 -5.33
N VAL A 98 -4.37 -19.27 -5.67
CA VAL A 98 -3.44 -18.33 -5.01
C VAL A 98 -3.74 -18.17 -3.53
N GLY A 99 -5.02 -18.11 -3.15
CA GLY A 99 -5.41 -17.94 -1.74
C GLY A 99 -4.86 -19.02 -0.80
N SER A 100 -4.64 -20.23 -1.32
CA SER A 100 -4.15 -21.38 -0.55
C SER A 100 -2.63 -21.57 -0.57
N GLU A 101 -1.92 -20.81 -1.41
CA GLU A 101 -0.47 -20.95 -1.60
C GLU A 101 0.31 -20.25 -0.47
N PRO A 102 1.09 -20.97 0.36
CA PRO A 102 1.86 -20.38 1.46
C PRO A 102 2.78 -19.23 1.03
N ASP A 103 3.44 -19.38 -0.12
CA ASP A 103 4.36 -18.38 -0.64
C ASP A 103 3.63 -17.10 -1.07
N MET A 104 2.38 -17.21 -1.50
CA MET A 104 1.54 -16.05 -1.84
C MET A 104 1.01 -15.35 -0.59
N GLY A 105 0.67 -16.10 0.46
CA GLY A 105 0.40 -15.53 1.79
C GLY A 105 1.62 -14.81 2.37
N ALA A 106 2.82 -15.38 2.19
CA ALA A 106 4.07 -14.74 2.59
C ALA A 106 4.35 -13.48 1.76
N ALA A 107 4.13 -13.51 0.45
CA ALA A 107 4.28 -12.34 -0.41
C ALA A 107 3.34 -11.20 0.00
N ARG A 108 2.07 -11.50 0.32
CA ARG A 108 1.11 -10.53 0.87
C ARG A 108 1.62 -9.91 2.17
N ALA A 109 2.06 -10.74 3.12
CA ALA A 109 2.53 -10.27 4.42
C ALA A 109 3.82 -9.43 4.30
N MET A 110 4.79 -9.86 3.48
CA MET A 110 6.02 -9.11 3.23
C MET A 110 5.75 -7.79 2.51
N ALA A 111 4.78 -7.75 1.59
CA ALA A 111 4.35 -6.50 0.97
C ALA A 111 3.70 -5.55 1.99
N LEU A 112 2.84 -6.04 2.88
CA LEU A 112 2.29 -5.22 3.98
C LEU A 112 3.40 -4.65 4.88
N ILE A 113 4.39 -5.48 5.27
CA ILE A 113 5.55 -5.03 6.03
C ILE A 113 6.32 -3.95 5.26
N ALA A 114 6.63 -4.18 3.98
CA ALA A 114 7.35 -3.21 3.14
C ALA A 114 6.59 -1.88 2.98
N LEU A 115 5.25 -1.93 3.04
CA LEU A 115 4.37 -0.75 3.01
C LEU A 115 4.22 -0.06 4.38
N GLY A 116 4.87 -0.58 5.42
CA GLY A 116 4.86 0.00 6.76
C GLY A 116 3.84 -0.61 7.73
N ASP A 117 3.10 -1.65 7.33
CA ASP A 117 2.07 -2.29 8.14
C ASP A 117 2.53 -3.63 8.73
N ALA A 118 3.60 -3.58 9.52
CA ALA A 118 4.10 -4.75 10.23
C ALA A 118 3.10 -5.28 11.28
N ALA A 119 2.30 -4.40 11.89
CA ALA A 119 1.30 -4.79 12.88
C ALA A 119 0.15 -5.58 12.23
N GLY A 120 -0.40 -5.08 11.12
CA GLY A 120 -1.43 -5.77 10.35
C GLY A 120 -0.93 -7.09 9.75
N ALA A 121 0.30 -7.11 9.20
CA ALA A 121 0.92 -8.36 8.75
C ALA A 121 1.05 -9.39 9.87
N GLY A 122 1.47 -8.97 11.07
CA GLY A 122 1.52 -9.83 12.25
C GLY A 122 0.15 -10.39 12.64
N ALA A 123 -0.90 -9.57 12.60
CA ALA A 123 -2.26 -9.98 12.91
C ALA A 123 -2.83 -11.01 11.90
N VAL A 124 -2.47 -10.88 10.61
CA VAL A 124 -2.79 -11.88 9.58
C VAL A 124 -2.08 -13.20 9.87
N LEU A 125 -0.77 -13.15 10.14
CA LEU A 125 0.07 -14.34 10.31
C LEU A 125 -0.23 -15.09 11.60
N ASP A 126 -0.72 -14.43 12.65
CA ASP A 126 -1.16 -15.08 13.89
C ASP A 126 -2.34 -16.04 13.69
N ARG A 127 -3.07 -15.89 12.59
CA ARG A 127 -4.20 -16.75 12.23
C ARG A 127 -3.92 -17.62 11.01
N ALA A 128 -2.76 -17.46 10.38
CA ALA A 128 -2.41 -18.18 9.16
C ALA A 128 -2.05 -19.65 9.49
N PRO A 129 -2.61 -20.62 8.77
CA PRO A 129 -2.19 -22.02 8.91
C PRO A 129 -0.78 -22.22 8.36
N GLY A 130 -0.05 -23.18 8.93
CA GLY A 130 1.19 -23.69 8.33
C GLY A 130 2.41 -22.77 8.42
N VAL A 131 2.39 -21.70 9.23
CA VAL A 131 3.52 -20.76 9.36
C VAL A 131 4.83 -21.49 9.66
N ALA A 132 4.87 -22.38 10.66
CA ALA A 132 6.07 -23.12 11.05
C ALA A 132 6.58 -24.13 9.98
N GLY A 133 5.72 -24.49 9.01
CA GLY A 133 6.04 -25.41 7.92
C GLY A 133 6.49 -24.73 6.63
N ASN A 134 6.49 -23.39 6.58
CA ASN A 134 6.91 -22.62 5.41
C ASN A 134 7.87 -21.49 5.83
N SER A 135 9.07 -21.51 5.26
CA SER A 135 10.14 -20.57 5.59
C SER A 135 9.77 -19.11 5.28
N ALA A 136 9.05 -18.85 4.18
CA ALA A 136 8.67 -17.49 3.80
C ALA A 136 7.59 -16.90 4.73
N LEU A 137 6.57 -17.67 5.10
CA LEU A 137 5.55 -17.26 6.09
C LEU A 137 6.18 -17.00 7.46
N SER A 138 7.05 -17.90 7.91
CA SER A 138 7.80 -17.72 9.16
C SER A 138 8.66 -16.46 9.11
N MET A 139 9.35 -16.19 7.99
CA MET A 139 10.19 -15.00 7.84
C MET A 139 9.35 -13.72 7.96
N ALA A 140 8.19 -13.67 7.30
CA ALA A 140 7.28 -12.55 7.43
C ALA A 140 6.78 -12.36 8.88
N ALA A 141 6.50 -13.45 9.60
CA ALA A 141 6.03 -13.40 10.98
C ALA A 141 7.13 -12.89 11.92
N ALA A 142 8.37 -13.33 11.72
CA ALA A 142 9.53 -12.87 12.48
C ALA A 142 9.84 -11.39 12.20
N GLU A 143 9.84 -10.94 10.95
CA GLU A 143 10.05 -9.53 10.60
C GLU A 143 8.97 -8.62 11.20
N ALA A 144 7.69 -9.00 11.07
CA ALA A 144 6.58 -8.28 11.69
C ALA A 144 6.78 -8.14 13.21
N ALA A 145 7.18 -9.22 13.88
CA ALA A 145 7.45 -9.22 15.31
C ALA A 145 8.65 -8.33 15.70
N LEU A 146 9.76 -8.38 14.95
CA LEU A 146 10.95 -7.57 15.22
C LEU A 146 10.68 -6.07 15.05
N ILE A 147 9.92 -5.70 14.01
CA ILE A 147 9.54 -4.30 13.72
C ILE A 147 8.58 -3.77 14.78
N THR A 148 7.64 -4.59 15.25
CA THR A 148 6.66 -4.20 16.29
C THR A 148 7.21 -4.30 17.72
N GLY A 149 8.48 -4.71 17.89
CA GLY A 149 9.12 -4.81 19.21
C GLY A 149 8.88 -6.11 19.96
N ALA A 150 8.16 -7.07 19.36
CA ALA A 150 7.85 -8.37 19.93
C ALA A 150 8.99 -9.39 19.73
N ASP A 151 10.20 -9.08 20.24
CA ASP A 151 11.42 -9.88 20.01
C ASP A 151 11.25 -11.36 20.45
N ALA A 152 10.57 -11.60 21.57
CA ALA A 152 10.30 -12.96 22.06
C ALA A 152 9.42 -13.77 21.08
N LYS A 153 8.45 -13.12 20.42
CA LYS A 153 7.63 -13.74 19.39
C LYS A 153 8.47 -14.08 18.15
N ALA A 154 9.35 -13.19 17.73
CA ALA A 154 10.27 -13.47 16.62
C ALA A 154 11.16 -14.69 16.91
N CYS A 155 11.69 -14.80 18.13
CA CYS A 155 12.47 -15.96 18.56
C CYS A 155 11.65 -17.25 18.58
N ALA A 156 10.43 -17.21 19.11
CA ALA A 156 9.53 -18.37 19.11
C ALA A 156 9.20 -18.87 17.69
N VAL A 157 9.03 -17.95 16.72
CA VAL A 157 8.84 -18.30 15.30
C VAL A 157 10.08 -19.05 14.75
N GLY A 158 11.28 -18.53 15.01
CA GLY A 158 12.52 -19.18 14.56
C GLY A 158 12.80 -20.54 15.22
N GLU A 159 12.37 -20.72 16.47
CA GLU A 159 12.46 -22.00 17.19
C GLU A 159 11.48 -23.04 16.65
N ALA A 160 10.24 -22.62 16.36
CA ALA A 160 9.17 -23.48 15.85
C ALA A 160 9.38 -23.91 14.38
N LEU A 161 10.17 -23.15 13.61
CA LEU A 161 10.42 -23.44 12.20
C LEU A 161 11.02 -24.84 11.98
N GLY A 162 10.31 -25.67 11.21
CA GLY A 162 10.72 -27.04 10.90
C GLY A 162 11.56 -27.21 9.63
N VAL A 163 11.65 -26.17 8.78
CA VAL A 163 12.24 -26.22 7.42
C VAL A 163 13.28 -25.12 7.22
N ASP A 164 14.20 -25.28 6.27
CA ASP A 164 15.18 -24.25 5.85
C ASP A 164 15.99 -23.55 6.96
N ARG A 165 16.15 -24.19 8.13
CA ARG A 165 16.77 -23.57 9.32
C ARG A 165 18.23 -23.16 9.14
N SER A 166 18.89 -23.64 8.08
CA SER A 166 20.25 -23.28 7.70
C SER A 166 20.34 -22.03 6.82
N ASN A 167 19.22 -21.46 6.36
CA ASN A 167 19.20 -20.23 5.59
C ASN A 167 19.85 -19.07 6.37
N PRO A 168 20.63 -18.18 5.72
CA PRO A 168 21.29 -17.05 6.37
C PRO A 168 20.39 -16.18 7.24
N TYR A 169 19.12 -16.00 6.87
CA TYR A 169 18.16 -15.27 7.69
C TYR A 169 17.95 -15.92 9.06
N TRP A 170 17.64 -17.23 9.06
CA TRP A 170 17.37 -18.00 10.28
C TRP A 170 18.59 -18.15 11.17
N LEU A 171 19.78 -18.24 10.58
CA LEU A 171 21.03 -18.22 11.33
C LEU A 171 21.23 -16.90 12.09
N ARG A 172 20.99 -15.76 11.42
CA ARG A 172 21.09 -14.44 12.04
C ARG A 172 20.06 -14.26 13.15
N LEU A 173 18.81 -14.65 12.91
CA LEU A 173 17.78 -14.57 13.94
C LEU A 173 18.11 -15.46 15.15
N ARG A 174 18.59 -16.69 14.92
CA ARG A 174 19.00 -17.60 15.99
C ARG A 174 20.15 -17.05 16.82
N ALA A 175 21.18 -16.49 16.21
CA ALA A 175 22.29 -15.88 16.95
C ALA A 175 21.81 -14.69 17.79
N PHE A 176 20.91 -13.86 17.26
CA PHE A 176 20.27 -12.77 18.02
C PHE A 176 19.48 -13.31 19.22
N CYS A 177 18.65 -14.33 19.02
CA CYS A 177 17.84 -14.93 20.10
C CYS A 177 18.70 -15.62 21.18
N GLN A 178 19.79 -16.29 20.79
CA GLN A 178 20.77 -16.84 21.74
C GLN A 178 21.43 -15.73 22.57
N ALA A 179 21.77 -14.60 21.96
CA ALA A 179 22.30 -13.44 22.68
C ALA A 179 21.29 -12.87 23.68
N LEU A 180 20.01 -12.76 23.30
CA LEU A 180 18.94 -12.34 24.22
C LEU A 180 18.74 -13.31 25.38
N ALA A 181 18.99 -14.61 25.16
CA ALA A 181 18.92 -15.64 26.19
C ALA A 181 20.20 -15.74 27.05
N GLY A 182 21.19 -14.87 26.85
CA GLY A 182 22.47 -14.89 27.58
C GLY A 182 23.41 -16.03 27.18
N GLN A 183 23.14 -16.72 26.06
CA GLN A 183 23.94 -17.84 25.56
C GLN A 183 25.08 -17.35 24.66
N THR A 184 26.01 -16.57 25.20
CA THR A 184 27.03 -15.84 24.44
C THR A 184 27.88 -16.74 23.53
N ASP A 185 28.38 -17.87 24.03
CA ASP A 185 29.21 -18.79 23.24
C ASP A 185 28.45 -19.41 22.07
N ALA A 186 27.21 -19.83 22.31
CA ALA A 186 26.34 -20.39 21.28
C ALA A 186 25.98 -19.32 20.23
N ALA A 187 25.69 -18.10 20.66
CA ALA A 187 25.43 -16.96 19.78
C ALA A 187 26.64 -16.64 18.91
N GLN A 188 27.86 -16.64 19.47
CA GLN A 188 29.09 -16.39 18.71
C GLN A 188 29.35 -17.46 17.65
N LEU A 189 29.15 -18.74 17.98
CA LEU A 189 29.29 -19.83 17.01
C LEU A 189 28.29 -19.68 15.86
N THR A 190 27.02 -19.41 16.18
CA THR A 190 25.96 -19.22 15.18
C THR A 190 26.22 -17.98 14.32
N LEU A 191 26.71 -16.89 14.92
CA LEU A 191 27.13 -15.68 14.19
C LEU A 191 28.23 -15.99 13.19
N ASN A 192 29.27 -16.74 13.59
CA ASN A 192 30.36 -17.14 12.69
C ASN A 192 29.85 -18.00 11.52
N LEU A 193 28.90 -18.90 11.78
CA LEU A 193 28.24 -19.69 10.75
C LEU A 193 27.43 -18.81 9.78
N ALA A 194 26.67 -17.84 10.30
CA ALA A 194 25.90 -16.90 9.49
C ALA A 194 26.82 -16.05 8.59
N ALA A 195 27.90 -15.52 9.15
CA ALA A 195 28.89 -14.71 8.43
C ALA A 195 29.63 -15.52 7.35
N GLY A 196 29.81 -16.82 7.56
CA GLY A 196 30.39 -17.73 6.56
C GLY A 196 29.49 -17.98 5.33
N GLN A 197 28.18 -17.73 5.43
CA GLN A 197 27.25 -17.89 4.30
C GLN A 197 26.93 -16.59 3.58
N THR A 198 26.82 -15.48 4.29
CA THR A 198 26.49 -14.18 3.70
C THR A 198 27.21 -13.08 4.44
N GLN A 199 27.89 -12.22 3.69
CA GLN A 199 28.56 -11.07 4.26
C GLN A 199 27.54 -9.99 4.63
N ASP A 200 27.33 -9.79 5.92
CA ASP A 200 26.53 -8.69 6.48
C ASP A 200 27.34 -8.01 7.58
N ALA A 201 28.14 -7.02 7.18
CA ALA A 201 29.05 -6.31 8.09
C ALA A 201 28.30 -5.49 9.15
N ASP A 202 27.13 -4.95 8.80
CA ASP A 202 26.29 -4.19 9.72
C ASP A 202 25.72 -5.08 10.82
N TYR A 203 25.14 -6.21 10.43
CA TYR A 203 24.64 -7.20 11.39
C TYR A 203 25.77 -7.73 12.28
N THR A 204 26.92 -8.09 11.70
CA THR A 204 28.07 -8.64 12.43
C THR A 204 28.62 -7.63 13.44
N ARG A 205 28.74 -6.35 13.05
CA ARG A 205 29.13 -5.25 13.94
C ARG A 205 28.18 -5.13 15.14
N LEU A 206 26.87 -5.07 14.89
CA LEU A 206 25.87 -4.91 15.95
C LEU A 206 25.81 -6.13 16.88
N MET A 207 25.92 -7.34 16.33
CA MET A 207 25.99 -8.55 17.14
C MET A 207 27.26 -8.61 18.01
N ASN A 208 28.42 -8.27 17.46
CA ASN A 208 29.66 -8.23 18.24
C ASN A 208 29.57 -7.19 19.38
N ALA A 209 28.94 -6.04 19.13
CA ALA A 209 28.67 -5.05 20.17
C ALA A 209 27.75 -5.61 21.27
N LEU A 210 26.72 -6.36 20.89
CA LEU A 210 25.80 -6.99 21.85
C LEU A 210 26.48 -8.11 22.68
N LEU A 211 27.34 -8.93 22.05
CA LEU A 211 27.97 -10.08 22.69
C LEU A 211 29.18 -9.72 23.57
N SER A 212 29.98 -8.74 23.13
CA SER A 212 31.28 -8.42 23.75
C SER A 212 31.40 -6.99 24.28
N GLY A 213 30.37 -6.15 24.11
CA GLY A 213 30.42 -4.74 24.50
C GLY A 213 31.32 -3.87 23.62
N SER A 214 31.71 -4.37 22.44
CA SER A 214 32.47 -3.60 21.45
C SER A 214 31.70 -2.35 20.99
N PRO A 215 32.37 -1.28 20.53
CA PRO A 215 31.68 -0.07 20.07
C PRO A 215 30.67 -0.37 18.95
N ALA A 216 29.39 -0.15 19.25
CA ALA A 216 28.31 -0.44 18.32
C ALA A 216 28.30 0.51 17.11
N GLY A 217 28.70 1.77 17.26
CA GLY A 217 28.59 2.79 16.21
C GLY A 217 27.14 3.25 15.98
N ALA A 218 26.82 3.67 14.75
CA ALA A 218 25.49 4.17 14.41
C ALA A 218 24.44 3.05 14.33
N ALA A 219 23.18 3.40 14.66
CA ALA A 219 22.03 2.51 14.47
C ALA A 219 21.86 2.10 13.00
N ASN A 220 21.26 0.95 12.76
CA ASN A 220 20.93 0.47 11.43
C ASN A 220 19.45 0.05 11.37
N LEU A 221 18.71 0.70 10.47
CA LEU A 221 17.26 0.56 10.35
C LEU A 221 16.87 0.02 8.98
N ARG A 222 17.68 -0.86 8.39
CA ARG A 222 17.43 -1.40 7.04
C ARG A 222 16.52 -2.63 7.03
N ASN A 223 16.43 -3.37 8.14
CA ASN A 223 15.60 -4.56 8.30
C ASN A 223 15.22 -4.76 9.78
N GLY A 224 14.29 -5.68 10.06
CA GLY A 224 13.77 -5.92 11.40
C GLY A 224 14.84 -6.33 12.41
N ILE A 225 15.78 -7.21 12.01
CA ILE A 225 16.81 -7.70 12.94
C ILE A 225 17.83 -6.62 13.33
N ASN A 226 18.28 -5.79 12.39
CA ASN A 226 19.18 -4.68 12.68
C ASN A 226 18.49 -3.59 13.50
N TYR A 227 17.19 -3.37 13.25
CA TYR A 227 16.37 -2.49 14.08
C TYR A 227 16.26 -3.00 15.52
N ALA A 228 15.96 -4.29 15.71
CA ALA A 228 15.89 -4.91 17.02
C ALA A 228 17.24 -4.85 17.76
N LEU A 229 18.35 -5.12 17.07
CA LEU A 229 19.70 -4.95 17.61
C LEU A 229 19.97 -3.50 18.02
N SER A 230 19.65 -2.54 17.16
CA SER A 230 19.83 -1.11 17.45
C SER A 230 19.03 -0.68 18.69
N ARG A 231 17.80 -1.19 18.85
CA ARG A 231 16.99 -0.99 20.05
C ARG A 231 17.64 -1.59 21.30
N LYS A 232 18.13 -2.83 21.23
CA LYS A 232 18.75 -3.52 22.38
C LYS A 232 20.05 -2.87 22.83
N LEU A 233 20.80 -2.31 21.89
CA LEU A 233 22.03 -1.57 22.16
C LEU A 233 21.80 -0.13 22.62
N GLY A 234 20.54 0.34 22.67
CA GLY A 234 20.21 1.71 23.09
C GLY A 234 20.73 2.79 22.14
N LEU A 235 20.86 2.48 20.84
CA LEU A 235 21.39 3.41 19.84
C LEU A 235 20.37 4.49 19.48
N ASP A 236 20.86 5.65 19.02
CA ASP A 236 20.02 6.72 18.51
C ASP A 236 19.37 6.32 17.18
N LEU A 237 18.10 5.93 17.24
CA LEU A 237 17.31 5.54 16.08
C LEU A 237 16.89 6.76 15.23
N GLN A 238 16.77 7.94 15.84
CA GLN A 238 16.35 9.14 15.13
C GLN A 238 17.46 9.65 14.21
N ALA A 239 18.71 9.59 14.66
CA ALA A 239 19.87 9.87 13.83
C ALA A 239 19.96 8.98 12.57
N ALA A 240 19.38 7.77 12.61
CA ALA A 240 19.37 6.83 11.49
C ALA A 240 18.09 6.87 10.64
N ALA A 241 17.08 7.67 11.03
CA ALA A 241 15.75 7.68 10.42
C ALA A 241 15.77 7.96 8.91
N ALA A 242 16.68 8.81 8.44
CA ALA A 242 16.85 9.13 7.02
C ALA A 242 17.22 7.92 6.14
N THR A 243 17.82 6.88 6.74
CA THR A 243 18.23 5.64 6.07
C THR A 243 17.32 4.46 6.38
N ALA A 244 16.23 4.69 7.13
CA ALA A 244 15.30 3.65 7.52
C ALA A 244 14.58 3.09 6.30
N SER A 245 14.37 1.77 6.29
CA SER A 245 13.52 1.13 5.30
C SER A 245 12.08 1.65 5.43
N PRO A 246 11.29 1.64 4.35
CA PRO A 246 9.88 2.04 4.40
C PRO A 246 9.08 1.31 5.49
N ALA A 247 9.39 0.04 5.75
CA ALA A 247 8.79 -0.79 6.79
C ALA A 247 8.97 -0.22 8.22
N LEU A 248 10.07 0.48 8.46
CA LEU A 248 10.44 1.00 9.77
C LEU A 248 10.05 2.46 9.99
N LYS A 249 9.76 3.22 8.92
CA LYS A 249 9.35 4.63 9.04
C LYS A 249 8.15 4.82 10.00
N PRO A 250 7.07 4.01 9.98
CA PRO A 250 5.92 4.24 10.86
C PRO A 250 6.18 4.01 12.35
N VAL A 251 7.18 3.18 12.70
CA VAL A 251 7.52 2.90 14.11
C VAL A 251 8.54 3.88 14.67
N LEU A 252 9.18 4.69 13.82
CA LEU A 252 10.00 5.81 14.25
C LEU A 252 9.06 6.95 14.62
N LYS A 253 8.97 7.26 15.92
CA LYS A 253 8.24 8.45 16.37
C LYS A 253 8.83 9.68 15.67
N PRO A 254 8.01 10.57 15.09
CA PRO A 254 8.51 11.85 14.59
C PRO A 254 9.26 12.58 15.71
N SER A 255 10.50 12.99 15.43
CA SER A 255 11.21 13.97 16.24
C SER A 255 10.62 15.33 15.91
N GLY A 256 9.50 15.69 16.52
CA GLY A 256 8.77 16.90 16.18
C GLY A 256 7.73 17.26 17.21
N ASP A 257 8.15 18.13 18.11
CA ASP A 257 7.41 18.94 19.07
C ASP A 257 5.95 19.32 18.69
N MET A 258 5.03 18.38 18.86
CA MET A 258 3.63 18.72 19.22
C MET A 258 3.61 19.60 20.49
N ALA A 259 4.61 19.43 21.36
CA ALA A 259 4.77 20.20 22.59
C ALA A 259 5.14 21.68 22.35
N ALA A 260 5.98 22.01 21.35
CA ALA A 260 6.42 23.39 21.09
C ALA A 260 5.34 24.24 20.40
N LEU A 261 4.52 23.64 19.52
CA LEU A 261 3.36 24.31 18.91
C LEU A 261 2.24 24.56 19.92
N ALA A 262 2.08 23.68 20.93
CA ALA A 262 1.11 23.86 22.01
C ALA A 262 1.51 24.99 23.00
N SER A 263 2.80 25.37 23.05
CA SER A 263 3.32 26.41 23.94
C SER A 263 3.41 27.82 23.33
N GLY A 264 2.78 28.06 22.17
CA GLY A 264 2.77 29.39 21.55
C GLY A 264 4.13 29.83 21.00
N GLY A 265 4.94 28.87 20.49
CA GLY A 265 6.20 29.17 19.81
C GLY A 265 6.03 30.15 18.65
N ASP A 266 7.12 30.85 18.29
CA ASP A 266 7.12 31.82 17.20
C ASP A 266 6.75 31.16 15.86
N LEU A 267 5.49 31.33 15.47
CA LEU A 267 4.91 30.79 14.24
C LEU A 267 5.65 31.28 13.00
N THR A 268 6.32 32.43 13.06
CA THR A 268 7.10 32.97 11.95
C THR A 268 8.36 32.16 11.72
N ALA A 269 9.13 31.91 12.79
CA ALA A 269 10.35 31.10 12.70
C ALA A 269 10.04 29.64 12.28
N ALA A 270 8.94 29.07 12.81
CA ALA A 270 8.46 27.75 12.39
C ALA A 270 8.06 27.73 10.91
N GLN A 271 7.36 28.77 10.44
CA GLN A 271 6.99 28.90 9.02
C GLN A 271 8.23 28.96 8.13
N THR A 272 9.26 29.73 8.50
CA THR A 272 10.50 29.82 7.72
C THR A 272 11.24 28.48 7.63
N ALA A 273 11.28 27.71 8.73
CA ALA A 273 11.91 26.39 8.74
C ALA A 273 11.18 25.38 7.84
N ASP A 274 9.86 25.26 7.98
CA ASP A 274 9.04 24.36 7.17
C ASP A 274 9.09 24.73 5.69
N LEU A 275 9.06 26.02 5.39
CA LEU A 275 9.18 26.52 4.02
C LEU A 275 10.54 26.19 3.41
N ALA A 276 11.63 26.30 4.19
CA ALA A 276 12.95 25.88 3.74
C ALA A 276 13.00 24.37 3.46
N SER A 277 12.42 23.54 4.33
CA SER A 277 12.33 22.08 4.12
C SER A 277 11.53 21.73 2.87
N LEU A 278 10.39 22.38 2.64
CA LEU A 278 9.56 22.18 1.44
C LEU A 278 10.30 22.60 0.16
N ARG A 279 11.07 23.71 0.19
CA ARG A 279 11.87 24.19 -0.96
C ARG A 279 13.10 23.32 -1.24
N GLN A 280 13.68 22.69 -0.22
CA GLN A 280 14.85 21.82 -0.34
C GLN A 280 14.49 20.39 -0.77
N ALA A 281 13.22 20.00 -0.65
CA ALA A 281 12.74 18.70 -1.06
C ALA A 281 12.92 18.50 -2.58
N LYS A 282 13.64 17.44 -2.96
CA LYS A 282 13.92 17.10 -4.36
C LYS A 282 13.01 15.97 -4.82
N GLY A 283 12.20 16.25 -5.82
CA GLY A 283 11.21 15.31 -6.33
C GLY A 283 10.03 15.10 -5.38
N LEU A 284 9.00 14.47 -5.93
CA LEU A 284 7.70 14.32 -5.28
C LEU A 284 7.74 13.53 -3.95
N PRO A 285 8.48 12.42 -3.80
CA PRO A 285 8.48 11.67 -2.54
C PRO A 285 9.03 12.48 -1.36
N ALA A 286 10.13 13.21 -1.58
CA ALA A 286 10.71 14.07 -0.54
C ALA A 286 9.77 15.23 -0.19
N PHE A 287 9.06 15.78 -1.18
CA PHE A 287 8.10 16.85 -0.96
C PHE A 287 6.91 16.37 -0.12
N ILE A 288 6.39 15.17 -0.38
CA ILE A 288 5.30 14.57 0.41
C ILE A 288 5.77 14.29 1.85
N ASP A 289 6.98 13.78 2.04
CA ASP A 289 7.53 13.53 3.39
C ASP A 289 7.68 14.85 4.17
N ALA A 290 8.20 15.91 3.54
CA ALA A 290 8.28 17.26 4.14
C ALA A 290 6.89 17.83 4.44
N ALA A 291 5.94 17.71 3.51
CA ALA A 291 4.58 18.18 3.68
C ALA A 291 3.85 17.51 4.87
N LYS A 292 4.04 16.20 5.05
CA LYS A 292 3.52 15.46 6.19
C LYS A 292 4.11 15.94 7.51
N ALA A 293 5.41 16.23 7.55
CA ALA A 293 6.05 16.80 8.73
C ALA A 293 5.49 18.20 9.09
N SER A 294 5.19 19.01 8.08
CA SER A 294 4.68 20.38 8.23
C SER A 294 3.16 20.50 8.41
N THR A 295 2.41 19.38 8.33
CA THR A 295 0.93 19.43 8.24
C THR A 295 0.27 20.15 9.41
N ALA A 296 0.74 19.89 10.63
CA ALA A 296 0.19 20.50 11.84
C ALA A 296 0.39 22.03 11.86
N LEU A 297 1.59 22.49 11.49
CA LEU A 297 1.89 23.93 11.40
C LEU A 297 1.06 24.59 10.31
N ILE A 298 1.00 24.00 9.11
CA ILE A 298 0.24 24.55 7.98
C ILE A 298 -1.23 24.70 8.34
N ALA A 299 -1.83 23.69 9.00
CA ALA A 299 -3.20 23.75 9.49
C ALA A 299 -3.39 24.85 10.56
N ALA A 300 -2.44 25.01 11.48
CA ALA A 300 -2.49 26.06 12.49
C ALA A 300 -2.41 27.46 11.87
N LEU A 301 -1.48 27.70 10.95
CA LEU A 301 -1.32 28.96 10.23
C LEU A 301 -2.56 29.30 9.39
N ALA A 302 -3.16 28.31 8.72
CA ALA A 302 -4.37 28.51 7.95
C ALA A 302 -5.59 28.86 8.82
N ARG A 303 -5.72 28.25 10.02
CA ARG A 303 -6.79 28.56 10.98
C ARG A 303 -6.61 29.92 11.64
N ALA A 304 -5.37 30.32 11.91
CA ALA A 304 -5.05 31.60 12.53
C ALA A 304 -5.15 32.79 11.56
N ASP A 305 -5.46 32.53 10.28
CA ASP A 305 -5.40 33.52 9.19
C ASP A 305 -4.06 34.26 9.14
N ALA A 306 -2.97 33.57 9.49
CA ALA A 306 -1.65 34.15 9.52
C ALA A 306 -1.16 34.47 8.08
N PRO A 307 -0.35 35.53 7.90
CA PRO A 307 0.29 35.79 6.62
C PRO A 307 1.21 34.62 6.25
N LEU A 308 1.11 34.17 4.99
CA LEU A 308 1.91 33.08 4.45
C LEU A 308 2.95 33.65 3.48
N GLU A 309 4.24 33.34 3.71
CA GLU A 309 5.32 33.76 2.81
C GLU A 309 5.15 33.17 1.40
N ASP A 310 4.70 31.91 1.31
CA ASP A 310 4.46 31.20 0.05
C ASP A 310 3.14 30.39 0.13
N PRO A 311 1.98 31.06 -0.05
CA PRO A 311 0.69 30.42 0.16
C PRO A 311 0.42 29.30 -0.85
N VAL A 312 0.98 29.39 -2.06
CA VAL A 312 0.80 28.36 -3.09
C VAL A 312 1.59 27.10 -2.73
N LEU A 313 2.83 27.22 -2.25
CA LEU A 313 3.59 26.07 -1.76
C LEU A 313 2.94 25.42 -0.55
N PHE A 314 2.41 26.20 0.39
CA PHE A 314 1.69 25.65 1.55
C PHE A 314 0.37 24.97 1.18
N ALA A 315 -0.38 25.51 0.21
CA ALA A 315 -1.59 24.84 -0.30
C ALA A 315 -1.24 23.49 -0.96
N LYS A 316 -0.14 23.43 -1.75
CA LYS A 316 0.37 22.19 -2.34
C LYS A 316 0.80 21.19 -1.26
N ALA A 317 1.49 21.66 -0.22
CA ALA A 317 1.93 20.83 0.90
C ALA A 317 0.73 20.28 1.70
N ALA A 318 -0.26 21.11 2.03
CA ALA A 318 -1.49 20.66 2.67
C ALA A 318 -2.18 19.57 1.83
N LEU A 319 -2.26 19.75 0.51
CA LEU A 319 -2.83 18.76 -0.39
C LEU A 319 -2.01 17.46 -0.46
N ALA A 320 -0.67 17.57 -0.51
CA ALA A 320 0.26 16.45 -0.51
C ALA A 320 0.18 15.62 0.78
N ALA A 321 -0.15 16.27 1.90
CA ALA A 321 -0.42 15.63 3.19
C ALA A 321 -1.84 15.05 3.33
N GLY A 322 -2.73 15.28 2.35
CA GLY A 322 -4.12 14.82 2.38
C GLY A 322 -5.09 15.78 3.08
N ASP A 323 -4.66 16.98 3.47
CA ASP A 323 -5.51 18.00 4.10
C ASP A 323 -6.15 18.92 3.04
N LEU A 324 -7.19 18.42 2.39
CA LEU A 324 -7.94 19.16 1.37
C LEU A 324 -8.58 20.43 1.94
N ALA A 325 -9.09 20.39 3.16
CA ALA A 325 -9.80 21.52 3.77
C ALA A 325 -8.85 22.70 3.98
N THR A 326 -7.66 22.44 4.53
CA THR A 326 -6.62 23.46 4.68
C THR A 326 -6.14 23.99 3.33
N ALA A 327 -5.93 23.10 2.34
CA ALA A 327 -5.51 23.52 1.00
C ALA A 327 -6.55 24.43 0.32
N GLN A 328 -7.85 24.11 0.43
CA GLN A 328 -8.95 24.93 -0.07
C GLN A 328 -9.04 26.27 0.66
N SER A 329 -8.89 26.28 1.99
CA SER A 329 -8.87 27.50 2.80
C SER A 329 -7.75 28.45 2.38
N ILE A 330 -6.53 27.93 2.18
CA ILE A 330 -5.41 28.74 1.69
C ILE A 330 -5.69 29.26 0.28
N ARG A 331 -6.13 28.41 -0.65
CA ARG A 331 -6.41 28.82 -2.03
C ARG A 331 -7.54 29.85 -2.14
N GLY A 332 -8.58 29.76 -1.30
CA GLY A 332 -9.71 30.69 -1.29
C GLY A 332 -9.34 32.12 -0.91
N ARG A 333 -8.24 32.31 -0.17
CA ARG A 333 -7.70 33.63 0.22
C ARG A 333 -6.86 34.28 -0.89
N LEU A 334 -6.52 33.53 -1.94
CA LEU A 334 -5.71 34.01 -3.06
C LEU A 334 -6.58 34.64 -4.15
N THR A 335 -7.11 35.83 -3.84
CA THR A 335 -8.00 36.60 -4.74
C THR A 335 -7.28 37.71 -5.52
N GLN A 336 -5.98 37.91 -5.27
CA GLN A 336 -5.18 38.95 -5.95
C GLN A 336 -4.71 38.47 -7.33
N ASP A 337 -4.63 39.39 -8.28
CA ASP A 337 -4.18 39.12 -9.66
C ASP A 337 -2.70 38.71 -9.75
N GLN A 338 -1.90 39.12 -8.76
CA GLN A 338 -0.50 38.73 -8.62
C GLN A 338 -0.29 38.05 -7.27
N ILE A 339 0.20 36.81 -7.32
CA ILE A 339 0.55 36.04 -6.13
C ILE A 339 2.07 35.89 -6.11
N PRO A 340 2.74 36.32 -5.03
CA PRO A 340 4.18 36.14 -4.89
C PRO A 340 4.60 34.69 -5.14
N GLY A 341 5.58 34.48 -6.01
CA GLY A 341 6.16 33.17 -6.28
C GLY A 341 5.32 32.20 -7.13
N ALA A 342 4.14 32.59 -7.62
CA ALA A 342 3.27 31.72 -8.42
C ALA A 342 2.83 32.36 -9.74
N THR A 343 2.94 31.60 -10.82
CA THR A 343 2.40 31.97 -12.13
C THR A 343 0.91 31.62 -12.25
N ALA A 344 0.23 32.18 -13.25
CA ALA A 344 -1.14 31.77 -13.59
C ALA A 344 -1.24 30.26 -13.91
N THR A 345 -0.17 29.66 -14.44
CA THR A 345 -0.09 28.21 -14.67
C THR A 345 0.02 27.44 -13.36
N ASP A 346 0.81 27.91 -12.39
CA ASP A 346 0.90 27.28 -11.07
C ASP A 346 -0.45 27.26 -10.35
N LEU A 347 -1.21 28.36 -10.44
CA LEU A 347 -2.57 28.44 -9.90
C LEU A 347 -3.52 27.47 -10.61
N ALA A 348 -3.47 27.39 -11.93
CA ALA A 348 -4.32 26.47 -12.70
C ALA A 348 -4.02 25.01 -12.35
N LEU A 349 -2.75 24.65 -12.12
CA LEU A 349 -2.35 23.32 -11.71
C LEU A 349 -2.76 23.01 -10.26
N LEU A 350 -2.69 23.99 -9.35
CA LEU A 350 -3.22 23.86 -7.99
C LEU A 350 -4.74 23.68 -7.99
N ASP A 351 -5.48 24.47 -8.78
CA ASP A 351 -6.94 24.37 -8.91
C ASP A 351 -7.35 23.00 -9.48
N ALA A 352 -6.58 22.47 -10.44
CA ALA A 352 -6.77 21.12 -10.95
C ALA A 352 -6.53 20.05 -9.88
N ALA A 353 -5.49 20.19 -9.05
CA ALA A 353 -5.19 19.24 -7.99
C ALA A 353 -6.27 19.27 -6.88
N LEU A 354 -6.76 20.45 -6.50
CA LEU A 354 -7.87 20.61 -5.56
C LEU A 354 -9.17 20.01 -6.11
N SER A 355 -9.45 20.24 -7.39
CA SER A 355 -10.60 19.69 -8.10
C SER A 355 -10.57 18.16 -8.18
N ALA A 356 -9.39 17.59 -8.44
CA ALA A 356 -9.16 16.16 -8.41
C ALA A 356 -9.36 15.57 -7.01
N ALA A 357 -8.79 16.20 -5.98
CA ALA A 357 -8.94 15.77 -4.59
C ALA A 357 -10.40 15.82 -4.11
N ALA A 358 -11.16 16.83 -4.53
CA ALA A 358 -12.58 16.96 -4.23
C ALA A 358 -13.47 15.95 -5.00
N GLY A 359 -12.91 15.22 -5.97
CA GLY A 359 -13.65 14.26 -6.80
C GLY A 359 -14.65 14.90 -7.76
N LYS A 360 -14.49 16.19 -8.07
CA LYS A 360 -15.39 16.95 -8.94
C LYS A 360 -14.59 17.69 -10.01
N PRO A 361 -13.99 16.99 -10.98
CA PRO A 361 -13.19 17.62 -12.03
C PRO A 361 -14.08 18.56 -12.88
N GLY A 362 -14.07 19.85 -12.54
CA GLY A 362 -14.94 20.86 -13.16
C GLY A 362 -14.56 21.20 -14.60
N ALA A 363 -15.56 21.36 -15.47
CA ALA A 363 -15.36 21.62 -16.90
C ALA A 363 -14.52 22.87 -17.18
N GLN A 364 -14.76 23.96 -16.44
CA GLN A 364 -14.02 25.22 -16.59
C GLN A 364 -12.54 25.07 -16.27
N ILE A 365 -12.19 24.29 -15.25
CA ILE A 365 -10.80 24.05 -14.86
C ILE A 365 -10.10 23.25 -15.96
N LEU A 366 -10.75 22.21 -16.47
CA LEU A 366 -10.19 21.38 -17.53
C LEU A 366 -10.04 22.15 -18.85
N ASP A 367 -11.06 22.89 -19.28
CA ASP A 367 -11.00 23.71 -20.50
C ASP A 367 -9.88 24.76 -20.40
N GLY A 368 -9.71 25.41 -19.24
CA GLY A 368 -8.62 26.35 -18.99
C GLY A 368 -7.22 25.73 -18.95
N LEU A 369 -7.09 24.47 -18.54
CA LEU A 369 -5.83 23.72 -18.69
C LEU A 369 -5.56 23.38 -20.16
N VAL A 370 -6.60 22.98 -20.90
CA VAL A 370 -6.48 22.66 -22.33
C VAL A 370 -6.04 23.89 -23.12
N GLU A 371 -6.63 25.05 -22.85
CA GLU A 371 -6.24 26.30 -23.51
C GLU A 371 -4.75 26.62 -23.25
N ARG A 372 -4.31 26.57 -21.99
CA ARG A 372 -2.89 26.78 -21.63
C ARG A 372 -1.95 25.74 -22.24
N GLY A 373 -2.38 24.48 -22.30
CA GLY A 373 -1.62 23.40 -22.92
C GLY A 373 -1.45 23.59 -24.43
N ALA A 374 -2.46 24.13 -25.10
CA ALA A 374 -2.41 24.47 -26.52
C ALA A 374 -1.48 25.68 -26.79
N GLN A 375 -1.55 26.71 -25.94
CA GLN A 375 -0.74 27.93 -26.09
C GLN A 375 0.76 27.69 -25.82
N ALA A 376 1.09 26.90 -24.79
CA ALA A 376 2.48 26.69 -24.37
C ALA A 376 3.17 25.48 -25.06
N GLY A 377 2.43 24.66 -25.82
CA GLY A 377 2.96 23.53 -26.58
C GLY A 377 3.46 22.35 -25.74
N ALA A 378 4.24 21.44 -26.34
CA ALA A 378 4.63 20.14 -25.78
C ALA A 378 5.49 20.21 -24.50
N LYS A 379 6.09 21.36 -24.17
CA LYS A 379 6.84 21.56 -22.91
C LYS A 379 5.97 22.00 -21.73
N SER A 380 4.67 22.21 -21.97
CA SER A 380 3.74 22.70 -20.96
C SER A 380 3.35 21.59 -19.98
N ALA A 381 3.45 21.87 -18.68
CA ALA A 381 2.88 21.03 -17.64
C ALA A 381 1.33 20.97 -17.71
N ALA A 382 0.69 21.90 -18.43
CA ALA A 382 -0.76 21.92 -18.56
C ALA A 382 -1.32 20.79 -19.45
N GLN A 383 -0.59 20.30 -20.45
CA GLN A 383 -1.02 19.15 -21.27
C GLN A 383 -1.15 17.86 -20.45
N PRO A 384 -0.11 17.40 -19.73
CA PRO A 384 -0.23 16.23 -18.86
C PRO A 384 -1.22 16.44 -17.72
N ALA A 385 -1.35 17.66 -17.18
CA ALA A 385 -2.36 17.96 -16.17
C ALA A 385 -3.79 17.81 -16.68
N ALA A 386 -4.08 18.34 -17.88
CA ALA A 386 -5.37 18.16 -18.54
C ALA A 386 -5.66 16.68 -18.80
N LEU A 387 -4.66 15.90 -19.22
CA LEU A 387 -4.80 14.46 -19.45
C LEU A 387 -5.19 13.72 -18.17
N ILE A 388 -4.52 13.99 -17.05
CA ILE A 388 -4.81 13.36 -15.75
C ILE A 388 -6.21 13.75 -15.27
N LEU A 389 -6.58 15.03 -15.36
CA LEU A 389 -7.88 15.51 -14.88
C LEU A 389 -9.04 15.00 -15.76
N ALA A 390 -8.84 14.90 -17.08
CA ALA A 390 -9.79 14.26 -17.99
C ALA A 390 -9.93 12.76 -17.72
N ALA A 391 -8.84 12.07 -17.36
CA ALA A 391 -8.88 10.66 -17.00
C ALA A 391 -9.67 10.38 -15.72
N LEU A 392 -9.67 11.31 -14.77
CA LEU A 392 -10.48 11.25 -13.55
C LEU A 392 -11.99 11.49 -13.82
N GLY A 393 -12.37 11.83 -15.04
CA GLY A 393 -13.77 12.07 -15.44
C GLY A 393 -14.14 13.53 -15.69
N GLY A 394 -13.16 14.43 -15.80
CA GLY A 394 -13.42 15.82 -16.17
C GLY A 394 -14.07 15.95 -17.55
N THR A 395 -15.14 16.74 -17.62
CA THR A 395 -15.85 17.02 -18.88
C THR A 395 -15.21 18.19 -19.62
N MET A 396 -15.16 18.14 -20.94
CA MET A 396 -14.60 19.21 -21.79
C MET A 396 -15.65 19.83 -22.71
N GLY A 397 -15.54 21.14 -22.92
CA GLY A 397 -16.28 21.84 -23.97
C GLY A 397 -15.90 21.34 -25.38
N PRO A 398 -16.73 21.58 -26.41
CA PRO A 398 -16.44 21.12 -27.78
C PRO A 398 -15.09 21.60 -28.33
N GLU A 399 -14.75 22.87 -28.10
CA GLU A 399 -13.49 23.45 -28.57
C GLU A 399 -12.27 22.89 -27.81
N ALA A 400 -12.41 22.71 -26.49
CA ALA A 400 -11.38 22.06 -25.68
C ALA A 400 -11.14 20.61 -26.14
N ARG A 401 -12.19 19.85 -26.49
CA ARG A 401 -12.01 18.50 -27.05
C ARG A 401 -11.17 18.50 -28.33
N ALA A 402 -11.42 19.44 -29.24
CA ALA A 402 -10.65 19.55 -30.48
C ALA A 402 -9.17 19.85 -30.22
N ARG A 403 -8.87 20.79 -29.31
CA ARG A 403 -7.49 21.12 -28.90
C ARG A 403 -6.81 19.97 -28.15
N PHE A 404 -7.53 19.34 -27.23
CA PHE A 404 -7.01 18.23 -26.43
C PHE A 404 -6.59 17.04 -27.31
N ALA A 405 -7.31 16.78 -28.40
CA ALA A 405 -6.98 15.71 -29.34
C ALA A 405 -5.62 15.88 -30.04
N THR A 406 -5.03 17.08 -30.02
CA THR A 406 -3.71 17.35 -30.62
C THR A 406 -2.58 17.34 -29.60
N PHE A 407 -2.84 17.01 -28.33
CA PHE A 407 -1.82 17.00 -27.29
C PHE A 407 -0.83 15.84 -27.48
N ASP A 408 0.43 16.10 -27.15
CA ASP A 408 1.49 15.08 -27.11
C ASP A 408 2.11 15.05 -25.71
N PRO A 409 1.42 14.44 -24.72
CA PRO A 409 1.87 14.38 -23.33
C PRO A 409 3.03 13.38 -23.11
N GLY A 410 3.56 12.76 -24.17
CA GLY A 410 4.65 11.80 -24.13
C GLY A 410 4.23 10.36 -24.41
N LYS A 411 5.12 9.41 -24.08
CA LYS A 411 4.96 7.98 -24.37
C LYS A 411 4.67 7.17 -23.10
N SER A 412 3.89 6.11 -23.26
CA SER A 412 3.66 5.07 -22.26
C SER A 412 4.93 4.24 -22.07
N ALA A 413 5.33 4.00 -20.82
CA ALA A 413 6.36 3.02 -20.49
C ALA A 413 5.77 1.62 -20.33
N ALA A 414 4.49 1.51 -19.98
CA ALA A 414 3.78 0.24 -19.92
C ALA A 414 3.54 -0.33 -21.33
N SER A 415 3.59 -1.67 -21.45
CA SER A 415 3.30 -2.34 -22.72
C SER A 415 1.82 -2.21 -23.08
N ALA A 416 1.53 -2.08 -24.38
CA ALA A 416 0.16 -1.98 -24.88
C ALA A 416 -0.68 -3.19 -24.47
N ALA A 417 -0.11 -4.41 -24.48
CA ALA A 417 -0.81 -5.62 -24.06
C ALA A 417 -1.25 -5.55 -22.59
N ARG A 418 -0.38 -5.10 -21.67
CA ARG A 418 -0.73 -4.94 -20.26
C ARG A 418 -1.84 -3.91 -20.07
N LEU A 419 -1.77 -2.80 -20.79
CA LEU A 419 -2.80 -1.75 -20.74
C LEU A 419 -4.15 -2.23 -21.27
N THR A 420 -4.17 -3.05 -22.34
CA THR A 420 -5.40 -3.67 -22.84
C THR A 420 -6.06 -4.56 -21.79
N VAL A 421 -5.26 -5.36 -21.06
CA VAL A 421 -5.79 -6.22 -19.98
C VAL A 421 -6.29 -5.37 -18.81
N LEU A 422 -5.59 -4.29 -18.46
CA LEU A 422 -6.02 -3.35 -17.42
C LEU A 422 -7.38 -2.72 -17.76
N ASP A 423 -7.54 -2.22 -18.99
CA ASP A 423 -8.78 -1.60 -19.46
C ASP A 423 -9.94 -2.62 -19.47
N ALA A 424 -9.68 -3.86 -19.87
CA ALA A 424 -10.68 -4.94 -19.85
C ALA A 424 -11.08 -5.38 -18.43
N ALA A 425 -10.15 -5.41 -17.48
CA ALA A 425 -10.44 -5.68 -16.07
C ALA A 425 -11.29 -4.55 -15.47
N ALA A 426 -10.92 -3.30 -15.75
CA ALA A 426 -11.63 -2.12 -15.26
C ALA A 426 -13.07 -2.06 -15.79
N ALA A 427 -13.27 -2.29 -17.10
CA ALA A 427 -14.60 -2.34 -17.70
C ALA A 427 -15.49 -3.47 -17.17
N ALA A 428 -14.88 -4.56 -16.69
CA ALA A 428 -15.57 -5.66 -16.04
C ALA A 428 -15.73 -5.49 -14.52
N HIS A 429 -15.32 -4.34 -13.96
CA HIS A 429 -15.34 -4.07 -12.51
C HIS A 429 -14.57 -5.10 -11.65
N ARG A 430 -13.52 -5.72 -12.21
CA ARG A 430 -12.64 -6.66 -11.49
C ARG A 430 -11.64 -5.88 -10.62
N GLN A 431 -12.09 -5.38 -9.48
CA GLN A 431 -11.34 -4.46 -8.61
C GLN A 431 -9.93 -4.95 -8.26
N GLY A 432 -9.79 -6.19 -7.78
CA GLY A 432 -8.50 -6.77 -7.41
C GLY A 432 -7.53 -6.86 -8.60
N GLU A 433 -8.03 -7.31 -9.75
CA GLU A 433 -7.23 -7.42 -10.97
C GLU A 433 -6.80 -6.04 -11.52
N THR A 434 -7.73 -5.08 -11.59
CA THR A 434 -7.43 -3.70 -11.99
C THR A 434 -6.37 -3.09 -11.06
N ALA A 435 -6.51 -3.27 -9.75
CA ALA A 435 -5.55 -2.77 -8.78
C ALA A 435 -4.16 -3.41 -8.96
N LEU A 436 -4.07 -4.73 -9.12
CA LEU A 436 -2.79 -5.41 -9.33
C LEU A 436 -2.11 -4.96 -10.64
N LEU A 437 -2.86 -4.80 -11.73
CA LEU A 437 -2.29 -4.33 -13.00
C LEU A 437 -1.81 -2.88 -12.90
N ALA A 438 -2.55 -2.00 -12.20
CA ALA A 438 -2.12 -0.63 -11.93
C ALA A 438 -0.87 -0.58 -11.03
N LEU A 439 -0.81 -1.43 -10.01
CA LEU A 439 0.34 -1.57 -9.13
C LEU A 439 1.55 -2.17 -9.85
N SER A 440 1.35 -3.07 -10.83
CA SER A 440 2.44 -3.57 -11.66
C SER A 440 3.12 -2.46 -12.44
N VAL A 441 2.34 -1.58 -13.09
CA VAL A 441 2.89 -0.42 -13.80
C VAL A 441 3.58 0.55 -12.82
N SER A 442 3.00 0.75 -11.63
CA SER A 442 3.59 1.59 -10.59
C SER A 442 4.89 1.02 -10.02
N ALA A 443 4.98 -0.30 -9.84
CA ALA A 443 6.17 -0.99 -9.34
C ALA A 443 7.34 -0.89 -10.33
N ASP A 444 7.06 -0.99 -11.63
CA ASP A 444 8.06 -0.78 -12.67
C ASP A 444 8.58 0.67 -12.68
N ALA A 445 7.73 1.65 -12.33
CA ALA A 445 8.09 3.06 -12.23
C ALA A 445 8.80 3.45 -10.91
N GLY A 446 8.60 2.68 -9.84
CA GLY A 446 9.25 2.87 -8.54
C GLY A 446 8.76 4.09 -7.75
N ALA A 447 9.62 4.65 -6.90
CA ALA A 447 9.27 5.67 -5.90
C ALA A 447 8.73 6.98 -6.51
N SER A 448 9.15 7.32 -7.73
CA SER A 448 8.67 8.51 -8.45
C SER A 448 7.26 8.34 -9.00
N GLY A 449 6.77 7.10 -9.09
CA GLY A 449 5.47 6.76 -9.66
C GLY A 449 5.45 6.83 -11.19
N PRO A 450 4.32 6.42 -11.80
CA PRO A 450 4.17 6.38 -13.26
C PRO A 450 4.23 7.78 -13.87
N GLY A 451 4.77 7.85 -15.09
CA GLY A 451 4.77 9.07 -15.91
C GLY A 451 3.34 9.51 -16.29
N PRO A 452 3.14 10.74 -16.78
CA PRO A 452 1.79 11.32 -16.93
C PRO A 452 0.82 10.50 -17.79
N VAL A 453 1.30 9.89 -18.86
CA VAL A 453 0.47 9.07 -19.77
C VAL A 453 0.01 7.78 -19.09
N ASP A 454 0.94 7.04 -18.49
CA ASP A 454 0.61 5.82 -17.74
C ASP A 454 -0.30 6.16 -16.56
N ARG A 455 0.02 7.22 -15.83
CA ARG A 455 -0.77 7.70 -14.69
C ARG A 455 -2.20 8.01 -15.06
N ALA A 456 -2.44 8.74 -16.16
CA ALA A 456 -3.79 9.01 -16.63
C ALA A 456 -4.55 7.72 -16.98
N ARG A 457 -3.91 6.73 -17.60
CA ARG A 457 -4.54 5.43 -17.85
C ARG A 457 -4.90 4.71 -16.56
N LEU A 458 -3.99 4.67 -15.59
CA LEU A 458 -4.25 4.05 -14.29
C LEU A 458 -5.39 4.75 -13.54
N VAL A 459 -5.41 6.08 -13.51
CA VAL A 459 -6.50 6.87 -12.89
C VAL A 459 -7.85 6.50 -13.49
N ARG A 460 -7.96 6.45 -14.82
CA ARG A 460 -9.20 6.05 -15.50
C ARG A 460 -9.61 4.63 -15.16
N ALA A 461 -8.67 3.68 -15.22
CA ALA A 461 -8.95 2.28 -14.95
C ALA A 461 -9.43 2.07 -13.49
N LEU A 462 -8.76 2.70 -12.53
CA LEU A 462 -9.15 2.64 -11.12
C LEU A 462 -10.54 3.25 -10.88
N ALA A 463 -10.83 4.43 -11.45
CA ALA A 463 -12.15 5.05 -11.35
C ALA A 463 -13.24 4.16 -11.97
N GLN A 464 -12.99 3.60 -13.16
CA GLN A 464 -13.94 2.71 -13.82
C GLN A 464 -14.20 1.41 -13.04
N ALA A 465 -13.21 0.89 -12.32
CA ALA A 465 -13.38 -0.25 -11.41
C ALA A 465 -14.08 0.10 -10.08
N GLY A 466 -14.38 1.37 -9.81
CA GLY A 466 -14.98 1.82 -8.55
C GLY A 466 -13.96 2.02 -7.41
N LEU A 467 -12.68 2.18 -7.73
CA LEU A 467 -11.61 2.52 -6.79
C LEU A 467 -11.37 4.04 -6.78
N ASP A 468 -12.45 4.82 -6.59
CA ASP A 468 -12.45 6.28 -6.77
C ASP A 468 -11.47 7.02 -5.85
N ALA A 469 -11.34 6.56 -4.61
CA ALA A 469 -10.40 7.15 -3.65
C ALA A 469 -8.95 7.02 -4.14
N ASP A 470 -8.60 5.85 -4.67
CA ASP A 470 -7.26 5.53 -5.18
C ASP A 470 -7.00 6.26 -6.51
N ALA A 471 -8.00 6.35 -7.39
CA ALA A 471 -7.93 7.14 -8.61
C ALA A 471 -7.67 8.63 -8.32
N ARG A 472 -8.37 9.21 -7.33
CA ARG A 472 -8.14 10.59 -6.89
C ARG A 472 -6.75 10.79 -6.31
N ALA A 473 -6.30 9.90 -5.42
CA ALA A 473 -4.97 9.99 -4.83
C ALA A 473 -3.87 9.96 -5.90
N LEU A 474 -3.98 9.05 -6.87
CA LEU A 474 -3.01 8.93 -7.95
C LEU A 474 -3.04 10.15 -8.90
N ALA A 475 -4.20 10.73 -9.15
CA ALA A 475 -4.35 11.96 -9.92
C ALA A 475 -3.73 13.17 -9.22
N VAL A 476 -4.01 13.35 -7.93
CA VAL A 476 -3.45 14.43 -7.10
C VAL A 476 -1.93 14.33 -7.03
N GLU A 477 -1.40 13.13 -6.76
CA GLU A 477 0.04 12.88 -6.77
C GLU A 477 0.66 13.28 -8.13
N GLY A 478 0.03 12.91 -9.24
CA GLY A 478 0.49 13.29 -10.57
C GLY A 478 0.52 14.79 -10.81
N LEU A 479 -0.56 15.48 -10.45
CA LEU A 479 -0.69 16.92 -10.62
C LEU A 479 0.32 17.69 -9.75
N LEU A 480 0.60 17.21 -8.54
CA LEU A 480 1.67 17.76 -7.69
C LEU A 480 3.06 17.48 -8.28
N GLY A 481 3.28 16.27 -8.80
CA GLY A 481 4.55 15.89 -9.44
C GLY A 481 4.94 16.75 -10.64
N LEU A 482 3.96 17.34 -11.34
CA LEU A 482 4.21 18.29 -12.44
C LEU A 482 4.72 19.66 -11.96
N GLN A 483 4.63 19.93 -10.66
CA GLN A 483 4.90 21.24 -10.05
C GLN A 483 6.09 21.25 -9.10
N VAL A 484 6.60 20.07 -8.74
CA VAL A 484 7.77 19.90 -7.85
C VAL A 484 8.98 19.56 -8.73
N LYS A 485 10.11 20.20 -8.46
CA LYS A 485 11.36 20.01 -9.23
C LYS A 485 12.19 18.82 -8.72
#